data_AF-A0A366G0V0-F1
#
_entry.id   AF-A0A366G0V0-F1
#
_cell.length_a   1.000
_cell.length_b   1.000
_cell.length_c   1.000
_cell.angle_alpha   90.00
_cell.angle_beta   90.00
_cell.angle_gamma   90.00
#
_symmetry.space_group_name_H-M   'P 1'
#
loop_
_entity.id
_entity.type
_entity.pdbx_description
1 polymer ?
#
loop_
_entity_poly.entity_id
_entity_poly.type
_entity_poly.pdbx_seq_one_letter_code
_entity_poly.pdbx_strand_id
1 'polypeptide(L)'
;MYNTIPFMGEDIRVLIREKSLHIENTESLRRVLKKKHAPFKLAQYLKKQHINQFHTVLNISDKSLTIEIIGHVYIGNFADVLKEIPRIPKIAPIIVERAYRITDHTDIIDCGEKEVDSNRWVWDKLAFLYDAIMNNMYELFQRNEKKS
;
A
#
# COMPACT_ATOMS: atom_id res chain seq x y z
N MET A 1 13.30 15.89 5.36
CA MET A 1 13.46 15.17 6.64
C MET A 1 12.22 14.32 6.86
N TYR A 2 12.34 13.13 7.44
CA TYR A 2 11.17 12.32 7.78
C TYR A 2 10.43 12.97 8.95
N ASN A 3 9.10 13.03 8.83
CA ASN A 3 8.20 13.49 9.86
C ASN A 3 7.54 12.28 10.52
N THR A 4 7.30 12.37 11.82
CA THR A 4 6.46 11.42 12.52
C THR A 4 5.02 11.94 12.52
N ILE A 5 4.09 11.15 11.97
CA ILE A 5 2.67 11.48 11.97
C ILE A 5 1.90 10.48 12.84
N PRO A 6 1.06 10.95 13.78
CA PRO A 6 0.24 10.07 14.60
C PRO A 6 -0.94 9.55 13.78
N PHE A 7 -1.13 8.24 13.75
CA PHE A 7 -2.25 7.60 13.06
C PHE A 7 -2.74 6.37 13.82
N MET A 8 -4.01 6.38 14.25
CA MET A 8 -4.66 5.26 14.97
C MET A 8 -3.89 4.76 16.20
N GLY A 9 -3.27 5.68 16.95
CA GLY A 9 -2.51 5.37 18.17
C GLY A 9 -1.08 4.88 17.91
N GLU A 10 -0.59 4.97 16.68
CA GLU A 10 0.76 4.57 16.28
C GLU A 10 1.46 5.72 15.57
N ASP A 11 2.77 5.76 15.67
CA ASP A 11 3.62 6.77 15.04
C ASP A 11 4.16 6.24 13.71
N ILE A 12 3.81 6.91 12.62
CA ILE A 12 4.20 6.53 11.26
C ILE A 12 5.26 7.52 10.77
N ARG A 13 6.40 7.01 10.29
CA ARG A 13 7.48 7.83 9.74
C ARG A 13 7.31 8.02 8.24
N VAL A 14 7.12 9.26 7.82
CA VAL A 14 6.82 9.62 6.43
C VAL A 14 7.64 10.83 5.99
N LEU A 15 8.20 10.76 4.80
CA LEU A 15 8.71 11.91 4.07
C LEU A 15 7.71 12.24 2.93
N ILE A 16 7.11 13.43 3.01
CA ILE A 16 6.16 13.92 2.01
C ILE A 16 6.93 14.84 1.05
N ARG A 17 6.90 14.51 -0.23
CA ARG A 17 7.44 15.31 -1.34
C ARG A 17 6.30 15.74 -2.26
N GLU A 18 6.58 16.69 -3.14
CA GLU A 18 5.58 17.33 -4.01
C GLU A 18 4.81 16.36 -4.92
N LYS A 19 5.42 15.23 -5.28
CA LYS A 19 4.83 14.21 -6.16
C LYS A 19 4.95 12.79 -5.62
N SER A 20 5.36 12.63 -4.37
CA SER A 20 5.56 11.31 -3.77
C SER A 20 5.48 11.30 -2.25
N LEU A 21 5.24 10.12 -1.71
CA LEU A 21 5.32 9.79 -0.29
C LEU A 21 6.37 8.71 -0.13
N HIS A 22 7.20 8.82 0.90
CA HIS A 22 8.14 7.78 1.29
C HIS A 22 7.78 7.38 2.72
N ILE A 23 7.40 6.12 2.93
CA ILE A 23 6.89 5.63 4.21
C ILE A 23 7.87 4.58 4.73
N GLU A 24 8.38 4.74 5.96
CA GLU A 24 9.25 3.71 6.53
C GLU A 24 8.43 2.48 6.94
N ASN A 25 8.94 1.29 6.59
CA ASN A 25 8.31 0.00 6.88
C ASN A 25 8.53 -0.44 8.34
N THR A 26 8.06 0.37 9.28
CA THR A 26 8.24 0.14 10.73
C THR A 26 7.25 -0.89 11.27
N GLU A 27 7.54 -1.45 12.44
CA GLU A 27 6.60 -2.32 13.15
C GLU A 27 5.29 -1.60 13.52
N SER A 28 5.34 -0.30 13.80
CA SER A 28 4.15 0.53 14.02
C SER A 28 3.25 0.58 12.79
N LEU A 29 3.83 0.80 11.59
CA LEU A 29 3.08 0.74 10.34
C LEU A 29 2.44 -0.65 10.14
N ARG A 30 3.22 -1.72 10.35
CA ARG A 30 2.74 -3.09 10.22
C ARG A 30 1.53 -3.35 11.12
N ARG A 31 1.60 -2.99 12.41
CA ARG A 31 0.48 -3.16 13.36
C ARG A 31 -0.78 -2.41 12.94
N VAL A 32 -0.64 -1.16 12.45
CA VAL A 32 -1.79 -0.40 11.94
C VAL A 32 -2.45 -1.12 10.77
N LEU A 33 -1.66 -1.56 9.79
CA LEU A 33 -2.17 -2.06 8.52
C LEU A 33 -2.93 -3.39 8.63
N LYS A 34 -2.76 -4.14 9.73
CA LYS A 34 -3.56 -5.35 10.01
C LYS A 34 -5.01 -5.04 10.38
N LYS A 35 -5.30 -3.82 10.86
CA LYS A 35 -6.64 -3.41 11.29
C LYS A 35 -7.54 -3.20 10.07
N LYS A 36 -8.80 -3.67 10.15
CA LYS A 36 -9.78 -3.53 9.07
C LYS A 36 -9.95 -2.04 8.68
N HIS A 37 -9.93 -1.76 7.38
CA HIS A 37 -10.04 -0.41 6.78
C HIS A 37 -8.92 0.60 7.13
N ALA A 38 -7.97 0.27 8.03
CA ALA A 38 -6.89 1.17 8.37
C ALA A 38 -5.96 1.52 7.19
N PRO A 39 -5.62 0.58 6.28
CA PRO A 39 -4.80 0.90 5.10
C PRO A 39 -5.40 1.99 4.22
N PHE A 40 -6.71 1.92 3.97
CA PHE A 40 -7.43 2.93 3.18
C PHE A 40 -7.50 4.28 3.87
N LYS A 41 -7.79 4.28 5.17
CA LYS A 41 -7.77 5.50 5.98
C LYS A 41 -6.38 6.14 6.04
N LEU A 42 -5.32 5.33 6.06
CA LEU A 42 -3.95 5.81 6.02
C LEU A 42 -3.67 6.49 4.68
N ALA A 43 -4.02 5.87 3.55
CA ALA A 43 -3.88 6.49 2.23
C ALA A 43 -4.58 7.86 2.14
N GLN A 44 -5.81 7.96 2.63
CA GLN A 44 -6.55 9.22 2.68
C GLN A 44 -5.88 10.25 3.59
N TYR A 45 -5.42 9.82 4.77
CA TYR A 45 -4.76 10.69 5.72
C TYR A 45 -3.44 11.25 5.15
N LEU A 46 -2.63 10.41 4.51
CA LEU A 46 -1.38 10.82 3.87
C LEU A 46 -1.62 11.82 2.74
N LYS A 47 -2.62 11.59 1.89
CA LYS A 47 -3.00 12.55 0.84
C LYS A 47 -3.49 13.87 1.42
N LYS A 48 -4.20 13.85 2.55
CA LYS A 48 -4.57 15.08 3.26
C LYS A 48 -3.34 15.83 3.78
N GLN A 49 -2.36 15.13 4.36
CA GLN A 49 -1.10 15.75 4.79
C GLN A 49 -0.33 16.35 3.61
N HIS A 50 -0.32 15.66 2.46
CA HIS A 50 0.27 16.19 1.23
C HIS A 50 -0.40 17.51 0.79
N ILE A 51 -1.74 17.54 0.73
CA ILE A 51 -2.50 18.75 0.37
C ILE A 51 -2.21 19.89 1.34
N ASN A 52 -2.10 19.60 2.65
CA ASN A 52 -1.78 20.62 3.63
C ASN A 52 -0.37 21.22 3.44
N GLN A 53 0.58 20.42 2.95
CA GLN A 53 1.97 20.83 2.76
C GLN A 53 2.24 21.54 1.43
N PHE A 54 1.63 21.07 0.34
CA PHE A 54 1.91 21.56 -1.02
C PHE A 54 0.73 22.30 -1.67
N HIS A 55 -0.43 22.34 -1.02
CA HIS A 55 -1.68 22.89 -1.57
C HIS A 55 -2.12 22.26 -2.91
N THR A 56 -1.60 21.07 -3.21
CA THR A 56 -1.90 20.28 -4.40
C THR A 56 -2.30 18.86 -4.02
N VAL A 57 -3.16 18.26 -4.84
CA VAL A 57 -3.60 16.88 -4.66
C VAL A 57 -2.54 15.95 -5.23
N LEU A 58 -2.04 15.03 -4.40
CA LEU A 58 -1.22 13.90 -4.88
C LEU A 58 -2.07 13.04 -5.82
N ASN A 59 -1.69 12.98 -7.10
CA ASN A 59 -2.46 12.39 -8.19
C ASN A 59 -2.37 10.86 -8.23
N ILE A 60 -2.75 10.23 -7.12
CA ILE A 60 -2.84 8.79 -6.93
C ILE A 60 -4.20 8.50 -6.30
N SER A 61 -4.94 7.51 -6.82
CA SER A 61 -6.22 7.13 -6.20
C SER A 61 -6.01 6.50 -4.82
N ASP A 62 -6.96 6.71 -3.90
CA ASP A 62 -6.85 6.16 -2.53
C ASP A 62 -6.69 4.63 -2.55
N LYS A 63 -7.42 3.95 -3.45
CA LYS A 63 -7.32 2.50 -3.65
C LYS A 63 -5.94 2.08 -4.16
N SER A 64 -5.40 2.77 -5.17
CA SER A 64 -4.06 2.48 -5.72
C SER A 64 -2.96 2.65 -4.66
N LEU A 65 -2.99 3.78 -3.95
CA LEU A 65 -2.07 4.05 -2.84
C LEU A 65 -2.19 3.00 -1.72
N THR A 66 -3.41 2.57 -1.39
CA THR A 66 -3.63 1.51 -0.39
C THR A 66 -3.01 0.19 -0.81
N ILE A 67 -3.21 -0.21 -2.07
CA ILE A 67 -2.68 -1.46 -2.60
C ILE A 67 -1.16 -1.44 -2.65
N GLU A 68 -0.55 -0.32 -3.05
CA GLU A 68 0.89 -0.15 -3.02
C GLU A 68 1.48 -0.29 -1.61
N ILE A 69 0.91 0.42 -0.62
CA ILE A 69 1.36 0.35 0.78
C ILE A 69 1.28 -1.09 1.29
N ILE A 70 0.17 -1.78 1.05
CA ILE A 70 0.00 -3.17 1.48
C ILE A 70 0.94 -4.11 0.73
N GLY A 71 1.11 -3.92 -0.58
CA GLY A 71 1.97 -4.75 -1.43
C GLY A 71 3.44 -4.69 -0.99
N HIS A 72 3.94 -3.51 -0.64
CA HIS A 72 5.30 -3.35 -0.15
C HIS A 72 5.52 -3.79 1.31
N VAL A 73 4.52 -3.59 2.19
CA VAL A 73 4.68 -4.00 3.60
C VAL A 73 4.56 -5.51 3.76
N TYR A 74 3.61 -6.14 3.06
CA TYR A 74 3.25 -7.54 3.22
C TYR A 74 3.48 -8.37 1.97
N ILE A 75 4.63 -8.16 1.33
CA ILE A 75 5.07 -8.76 0.07
C ILE A 75 4.65 -10.23 -0.08
N GLY A 76 5.09 -11.10 0.84
CA GLY A 76 4.82 -12.54 0.75
C GLY A 76 3.34 -12.87 0.85
N ASN A 77 2.61 -12.21 1.75
CA ASN A 77 1.18 -12.42 1.89
C ASN A 77 0.40 -11.85 0.69
N PHE A 78 0.83 -10.71 0.17
CA PHE A 78 0.23 -10.03 -0.97
C PHE A 78 0.36 -10.88 -2.23
N ALA A 79 1.56 -11.39 -2.48
CA ALA A 79 1.85 -12.41 -3.48
C ALA A 79 0.87 -13.58 -3.43
N ASP A 80 0.75 -14.23 -2.27
CA ASP A 80 -0.12 -15.39 -2.13
C ASP A 80 -1.60 -15.04 -2.36
N VAL A 81 -2.06 -13.89 -1.85
CA VAL A 81 -3.41 -13.38 -2.14
C VAL A 81 -3.64 -13.16 -3.63
N LEU A 82 -2.66 -12.60 -4.36
CA LEU A 82 -2.80 -12.41 -5.81
C LEU A 82 -2.94 -13.73 -6.57
N LYS A 83 -2.30 -14.83 -6.09
CA LYS A 83 -2.45 -16.17 -6.69
C LYS A 83 -3.83 -16.77 -6.43
N GLU A 84 -4.39 -16.53 -5.24
CA GLU A 84 -5.68 -17.10 -4.81
C GLU A 84 -6.88 -16.45 -5.53
N ILE A 85 -6.76 -15.21 -6.00
CA ILE A 85 -7.87 -14.52 -6.68
C ILE A 85 -8.05 -15.08 -8.11
N PRO A 86 -9.15 -15.82 -8.40
CA PRO A 86 -9.29 -16.61 -9.64
C PRO A 86 -9.22 -15.81 -10.95
N ARG A 87 -9.49 -14.50 -10.88
CA ARG A 87 -9.49 -13.56 -12.01
C ARG A 87 -8.12 -12.95 -12.30
N ILE A 88 -7.19 -12.95 -11.35
CA ILE A 88 -5.92 -12.22 -11.48
C ILE A 88 -4.90 -12.93 -12.40
N PRO A 89 -4.59 -14.23 -12.19
CA PRO A 89 -3.58 -14.92 -13.00
C PRO A 89 -3.97 -15.04 -14.48
N LYS A 90 -5.27 -15.10 -14.78
CA LYS A 90 -5.78 -15.30 -16.14
C LYS A 90 -5.94 -14.00 -16.94
N ILE A 91 -6.20 -12.88 -16.28
CA ILE A 91 -6.48 -11.60 -16.96
C ILE A 91 -5.22 -10.72 -17.02
N ALA A 92 -4.25 -10.94 -16.12
CA ALA A 92 -3.13 -10.03 -15.97
C ALA A 92 -1.81 -10.68 -15.50
N PRO A 93 -1.30 -11.73 -16.18
CA PRO A 93 -0.06 -12.41 -15.79
C PRO A 93 1.13 -11.45 -15.69
N ILE A 94 1.21 -10.47 -16.59
CA ILE A 94 2.27 -9.44 -16.59
C ILE A 94 2.18 -8.54 -15.36
N ILE A 95 0.97 -8.21 -14.87
CA ILE A 95 0.78 -7.37 -13.67
C ILE A 95 1.22 -8.15 -12.45
N VAL A 96 0.85 -9.42 -12.37
CA VAL A 96 1.24 -10.32 -11.29
C VAL A 96 2.75 -10.46 -11.24
N GLU A 97 3.37 -10.82 -12.36
CA GLU A 97 4.83 -10.94 -12.46
C GLU A 97 5.54 -9.62 -12.11
N ARG A 98 5.04 -8.49 -12.60
CA ARG A 98 5.57 -7.16 -12.23
C ARG A 98 5.39 -6.88 -10.74
N ALA A 99 4.22 -7.18 -10.16
CA ALA A 99 3.95 -7.00 -8.74
C ALA A 99 4.98 -7.76 -7.91
N TYR A 100 5.30 -9.01 -8.26
CA TYR A 100 6.36 -9.78 -7.60
C TYR A 100 7.74 -9.11 -7.65
N ARG A 101 8.10 -8.52 -8.80
CA ARG A 101 9.41 -7.88 -9.00
C ARG A 101 9.52 -6.52 -8.29
N ILE A 102 8.41 -5.81 -8.12
CA ILE A 102 8.40 -4.48 -7.49
C ILE A 102 8.25 -4.58 -5.97
N THR A 103 7.73 -5.70 -5.46
CA THR A 103 7.57 -5.96 -4.04
C THR A 103 8.80 -6.62 -3.44
N ASP A 104 10.03 -6.22 -3.78
CA ASP A 104 11.19 -6.67 -2.99
C ASP A 104 11.11 -6.07 -1.57
N HIS A 105 11.74 -6.71 -0.57
CA HIS A 105 11.75 -6.20 0.79
C HIS A 105 12.36 -4.79 0.82
N THR A 106 11.50 -3.79 1.02
CA THR A 106 11.93 -2.40 1.15
C THR A 106 11.75 -1.90 2.57
N ASP A 107 12.79 -1.26 3.08
CA ASP A 107 12.73 -0.48 4.34
C ASP A 107 11.90 0.80 4.14
N ILE A 108 11.76 1.25 2.90
CA ILE A 108 11.04 2.46 2.50
C ILE A 108 10.07 2.11 1.38
N ILE A 109 8.81 2.50 1.55
CA ILE A 109 7.74 2.36 0.58
C ILE A 109 7.65 3.67 -0.18
N ASP A 110 8.03 3.65 -1.46
CA ASP A 110 8.06 4.83 -2.32
C ASP A 110 6.78 4.91 -3.17
N CYS A 111 5.85 5.77 -2.77
CA CYS A 111 4.57 5.97 -3.46
C CYS A 111 4.61 7.25 -4.30
N GLY A 112 4.73 7.12 -5.62
CA GLY A 112 4.88 8.26 -6.53
C GLY A 112 3.75 8.43 -7.54
N GLU A 113 3.57 9.65 -8.04
CA GLU A 113 2.76 9.91 -9.25
C GLU A 113 3.41 9.26 -10.49
N LYS A 114 2.66 9.15 -11.60
CA LYS A 114 3.13 8.45 -12.83
C LYS A 114 4.43 9.01 -13.39
N GLU A 115 4.70 10.29 -13.16
CA GLU A 115 5.90 10.99 -13.60
C GLU A 115 7.15 10.60 -12.79
N VAL A 116 6.99 10.09 -11.57
CA VAL A 116 8.09 9.79 -10.65
C VAL A 116 8.12 8.33 -10.19
N ASP A 117 7.04 7.58 -10.35
CA ASP A 117 6.96 6.13 -10.14
C ASP A 117 6.62 5.39 -11.45
N SER A 118 7.64 4.76 -12.02
CA SER A 118 7.53 3.96 -13.26
C SER A 118 6.64 2.72 -13.13
N ASN A 119 6.38 2.26 -11.91
CA ASN A 119 5.51 1.12 -11.63
C ASN A 119 4.08 1.55 -11.29
N ARG A 120 3.75 2.85 -11.35
CA ARG A 120 2.44 3.36 -10.91
C ARG A 120 1.28 2.66 -11.60
N TRP A 121 1.44 2.32 -12.86
CA TRP A 121 0.45 1.62 -13.67
C TRP A 121 0.09 0.22 -13.14
N VAL A 122 1.02 -0.48 -12.45
CA VAL A 122 0.78 -1.80 -11.85
C VAL A 122 -0.22 -1.64 -10.72
N TRP A 123 0.07 -0.73 -9.81
CA TRP A 123 -0.75 -0.42 -8.64
C TRP A 123 -2.14 0.11 -9.03
N ASP A 124 -2.22 0.99 -10.02
CA ASP A 124 -3.48 1.50 -10.55
C ASP A 124 -4.36 0.40 -11.14
N LYS A 125 -3.77 -0.58 -11.82
CA LYS A 125 -4.54 -1.72 -12.35
C LYS A 125 -4.98 -2.68 -11.25
N LEU A 126 -4.13 -2.94 -10.25
CA LEU A 126 -4.50 -3.77 -9.09
C LEU A 126 -5.61 -3.12 -8.25
N ALA A 127 -5.69 -1.78 -8.22
CA ALA A 127 -6.75 -1.03 -7.54
C ALA A 127 -8.16 -1.36 -8.06
N PHE A 128 -8.31 -1.86 -9.30
CA PHE A 128 -9.60 -2.34 -9.81
C PHE A 128 -10.13 -3.54 -9.01
N LEU A 129 -9.23 -4.31 -8.40
CA LEU A 129 -9.53 -5.50 -7.60
C LEU A 129 -9.39 -5.24 -6.09
N TYR A 130 -9.39 -3.97 -5.71
CA TYR A 130 -9.17 -3.52 -4.34
C TYR A 130 -9.97 -4.30 -3.30
N ASP A 131 -11.28 -4.46 -3.49
CA ASP A 131 -12.14 -5.11 -2.50
C ASP A 131 -11.79 -6.60 -2.35
N ALA A 132 -11.50 -7.29 -3.45
CA ALA A 132 -11.07 -8.69 -3.41
C ALA A 132 -9.71 -8.84 -2.70
N ILE A 133 -8.74 -8.01 -3.06
CA ILE A 133 -7.39 -8.06 -2.46
C ILE A 133 -7.46 -7.74 -0.96
N MET A 134 -8.10 -6.63 -0.58
CA MET A 134 -8.14 -6.20 0.81
C MET A 134 -8.92 -7.15 1.72
N ASN A 135 -10.01 -7.76 1.23
CA ASN A 135 -10.74 -8.76 2.00
C ASN A 135 -9.89 -10.01 2.24
N ASN A 136 -9.23 -10.54 1.20
CA ASN A 136 -8.34 -11.71 1.34
C ASN A 136 -7.12 -11.41 2.24
N MET A 137 -6.51 -10.23 2.13
CA MET A 137 -5.43 -9.80 3.02
C MET A 137 -5.89 -9.74 4.47
N TYR A 138 -7.06 -9.16 4.74
CA TYR A 138 -7.61 -9.07 6.09
C TYR A 138 -7.91 -10.47 6.66
N GLU A 139 -8.55 -11.35 5.89
CA GLU A 139 -8.80 -12.73 6.29
C GLU A 139 -7.50 -13.50 6.57
N LEU A 140 -6.46 -13.26 5.78
CA LEU A 140 -5.12 -13.82 6.02
C LEU A 140 -4.55 -13.34 7.36
N PHE A 141 -4.60 -12.04 7.65
CA PHE A 141 -4.11 -11.51 8.94
C PHE A 141 -4.86 -12.13 10.13
N GLN A 142 -6.18 -12.24 10.04
CA GLN A 142 -7.00 -12.87 11.09
C GLN A 142 -6.70 -14.36 11.29
N ARG A 143 -6.33 -15.08 10.21
CA ARG A 143 -5.91 -16.48 10.30
C ARG A 143 -4.55 -16.62 10.99
N ASN A 144 -3.61 -15.72 10.72
CA ASN A 144 -2.27 -15.75 11.30
C ASN A 144 -2.25 -15.37 12.79
N GLU A 145 -3.09 -14.42 13.20
CA GLU A 145 -3.23 -14.03 14.62
C GLU A 145 -3.80 -15.16 15.49
N LYS A 146 -4.66 -16.03 14.94
CA LYS A 146 -5.23 -17.19 15.66
C LYS A 146 -4.26 -18.36 15.83
N LYS A 147 -3.15 -18.37 15.10
CA LYS A 147 -2.14 -19.44 15.13
C LYS A 147 -0.94 -19.11 16.04
N SER A 148 -0.87 -17.88 16.54
CA SER A 148 0.20 -17.38 17.40
C SER A 148 -0.26 -17.25 18.84
#